data_AF-A0A4Q2DYF6-F1
#
_entry.id   AF-A0A4Q2DYF6-F1
#
_cell.length_a   1.000
_cell.length_b   1.000
_cell.length_c   1.000
_cell.angle_alpha   90.00
_cell.angle_beta   90.00
_cell.angle_gamma   90.00
#
_symmetry.space_group_name_H-M   'P 1'
#
loop_
_entity.id
_entity.type
_entity.pdbx_description
1 polymer ?
#
loop_
_entity_poly.entity_id
_entity_poly.type
_entity_poly.pdbx_seq_one_letter_code
_entity_poly.pdbx_strand_id
1 'polypeptide(L)'
;MQPLQIQAIVGRHNLQQIHRTLQLAHRIGSIHLDSSLHHIHGLLDTLAHPNPALESMTVTVNTAGHGVQGQVYPPPSYPLVGPSLPAMKYLELHSTPFYLISERYISLTDLHVHDLTPCQRPTLQQFLSTLSKFSHLEHLTLENAFPLVSNSIPFPQADSPSSSPSTSPPGSPPQKTVPLVKRRPSPFQENRISLPRLSTLRLSGSITEIATVLDSLMLPPDVSLTCAVTCLQDWQQSMPRLAEALSVHSFAAASGGCPLQRLVISGLEEAAYPPAMAGVVYGGVHNGVAPMTVKGVRIRGFAPPPTEGTCSSSKRARSPVRPGTPSTSSRAQVPLLDLTIGPDSDPDFSSDEVIIRALTYVWRSLSLGSVHSLVLHDLDTVTQKAWTQFLKTLPSLRVLDITGHAPSGFIWALLLNAVACIQREERERERREKREKKALKIFQDAAAAAGRRPNSPESPPHSPLPPTSPLSPTPSSSRRLFVPRLADIYLHGVDCTSGGYMVAPDAHVNSEWDLDDSRFLDVLLACLQMRSQAASAAAANSMSGMPMPTSMKLRSMSISNCRGVPRQTALLFREFVSHSVWDQRGMLKDGEDTGLARYRKVGVLGNGRDELRHYYRLKTLLDELDF
;
A
#
# COMPACT_ATOMS: atom_id res chain seq x y z
N MET A 1 35.26 33.79 5.91
CA MET A 1 34.09 34.68 6.06
C MET A 1 32.83 33.87 5.74
N GLN A 2 31.75 33.98 6.53
CA GLN A 2 30.52 33.19 6.35
C GLN A 2 29.72 33.61 5.09
N PRO A 3 29.08 32.68 4.36
CA PRO A 3 28.24 33.01 3.20
C PRO A 3 27.01 33.82 3.62
N LEU A 4 26.54 34.69 2.73
CA LEU A 4 25.33 35.50 2.93
C LEU A 4 24.08 34.65 2.66
N GLN A 5 23.08 34.78 3.52
CA GLN A 5 21.76 34.19 3.34
C GLN A 5 20.73 35.31 3.10
N ILE A 6 19.90 35.14 2.07
CA ILE A 6 18.82 36.08 1.73
C ILE A 6 17.49 35.38 1.93
N GLN A 7 16.63 35.95 2.76
CA GLN A 7 15.22 35.54 2.87
C GLN A 7 14.35 36.77 2.64
N ALA A 8 13.44 36.70 1.67
CA ALA A 8 12.62 37.86 1.31
C ALA A 8 11.25 37.46 0.76
N ILE A 9 10.23 38.24 1.14
CA ILE A 9 8.93 38.27 0.46
C ILE A 9 9.05 39.32 -0.65
N VAL A 10 9.01 38.88 -1.90
CA VAL A 10 9.19 39.72 -3.09
C VAL A 10 7.88 40.44 -3.41
N GLY A 11 7.94 41.76 -3.38
CA GLY A 11 6.87 42.66 -3.76
C GLY A 11 7.38 43.78 -4.65
N ARG A 12 6.45 44.59 -5.16
CA ARG A 12 6.78 45.75 -6.01
C ARG A 12 7.82 46.70 -5.38
N HIS A 13 7.83 46.84 -4.06
CA HIS A 13 8.68 47.81 -3.34
C HIS A 13 10.15 47.38 -3.20
N ASN A 14 10.43 46.08 -3.16
CA ASN A 14 11.80 45.57 -2.93
C ASN A 14 12.37 44.81 -4.14
N LEU A 15 11.58 44.58 -5.19
CA LEU A 15 11.98 43.85 -6.40
C LEU A 15 13.32 44.34 -6.98
N GLN A 16 13.48 45.65 -7.19
CA GLN A 16 14.70 46.23 -7.75
C GLN A 16 15.92 46.05 -6.84
N GLN A 17 15.73 46.16 -5.52
CA GLN A 17 16.80 45.97 -4.54
C GLN A 17 17.25 44.52 -4.49
N ILE A 18 16.31 43.57 -4.50
CA ILE A 18 16.60 42.13 -4.55
C ILE A 18 17.33 41.79 -5.84
N HIS A 19 16.81 42.23 -6.99
CA HIS A 19 17.45 42.03 -8.29
C HIS A 19 18.91 42.51 -8.29
N ARG A 20 19.15 43.75 -7.85
CA ARG A 20 20.51 44.31 -7.74
C ARG A 20 21.39 43.53 -6.77
N THR A 21 20.85 43.09 -5.65
CA THR A 21 21.59 42.30 -4.64
C THR A 21 22.02 40.95 -5.20
N LEU A 22 21.10 40.23 -5.86
CA LEU A 22 21.38 38.94 -6.48
C LEU A 22 22.47 39.04 -7.57
N GLN A 23 22.51 40.15 -8.31
CA GLN A 23 23.52 40.40 -9.34
C GLN A 23 24.90 40.79 -8.79
N LEU A 24 24.94 41.63 -7.74
CA LEU A 24 26.20 42.24 -7.29
C LEU A 24 26.87 41.50 -6.13
N ALA A 25 26.10 40.78 -5.29
CA ALA A 25 26.65 40.11 -4.13
C ALA A 25 27.21 38.72 -4.50
N HIS A 26 28.53 38.65 -4.65
CA HIS A 26 29.31 37.45 -5.01
C HIS A 26 29.45 36.39 -3.89
N ARG A 27 28.83 36.62 -2.73
CA ARG A 27 28.98 35.77 -1.53
C ARG A 27 27.65 35.21 -1.03
N ILE A 28 26.60 35.28 -1.84
CA ILE A 28 25.30 34.69 -1.49
C ILE A 28 25.43 33.18 -1.58
N GLY A 29 25.32 32.50 -0.44
CA GLY A 29 25.32 31.05 -0.36
C GLY A 29 23.92 30.45 -0.35
N SER A 30 22.90 31.18 0.12
CA SER A 30 21.52 30.69 0.14
C SER A 30 20.51 31.80 -0.12
N ILE A 31 19.46 31.49 -0.89
CA ILE A 31 18.35 32.39 -1.17
C ILE A 31 17.03 31.65 -0.90
N HIS A 32 16.11 32.32 -0.20
CA HIS A 32 14.72 31.92 -0.03
C HIS A 32 13.82 33.10 -0.43
N LEU A 33 13.09 32.96 -1.54
CA LEU A 33 12.14 33.96 -2.02
C LEU A 33 10.71 33.43 -1.95
N ASP A 34 9.81 34.21 -1.36
CA ASP A 34 8.36 34.01 -1.46
C ASP A 34 7.78 35.17 -2.28
N SER A 35 7.01 34.91 -3.31
CA SER A 35 6.54 35.93 -4.24
C SER A 35 5.15 35.61 -4.78
N SER A 36 4.38 36.63 -5.15
CA SER A 36 3.27 36.41 -6.08
C SER A 36 3.80 36.17 -7.50
N LEU A 37 2.95 35.58 -8.35
CA LEU A 37 3.25 35.38 -9.77
C LEU A 37 3.68 36.67 -10.47
N HIS A 38 3.00 37.78 -10.21
CA HIS A 38 3.29 39.06 -10.86
C HIS A 38 4.68 39.62 -10.53
N HIS A 39 5.14 39.46 -9.28
CA HIS A 39 6.41 40.04 -8.85
C HIS A 39 7.60 39.15 -9.22
N ILE A 40 7.44 37.82 -9.22
CA ILE A 40 8.56 36.91 -9.49
C ILE A 40 9.08 37.06 -10.91
N HIS A 41 8.23 37.43 -11.88
CA HIS A 41 8.62 37.65 -13.28
C HIS A 41 9.84 38.56 -13.43
N GLY A 42 9.95 39.62 -12.62
CA GLY A 42 11.10 40.53 -12.67
C GLY A 42 12.42 39.94 -12.17
N LEU A 43 12.38 38.75 -11.55
CA LEU A 43 13.57 38.05 -11.03
C LEU A 43 13.92 36.78 -11.81
N LEU A 44 13.02 36.24 -12.64
CA LEU A 44 13.21 34.93 -13.30
C LEU A 44 14.50 34.86 -14.12
N ASP A 45 14.82 35.90 -14.90
CA ASP A 45 16.05 35.93 -15.69
C ASP A 45 17.31 35.93 -14.82
N THR A 46 17.26 36.58 -13.65
CA THR A 46 18.36 36.59 -12.68
C THR A 46 18.46 35.26 -11.95
N LEU A 47 17.33 34.64 -11.59
CA LEU A 47 17.29 33.32 -10.95
C LEU A 47 17.71 32.20 -11.90
N ALA A 48 17.48 32.37 -13.21
CA ALA A 48 18.00 31.50 -14.25
C ALA A 48 19.52 31.63 -14.44
N HIS A 49 20.17 32.65 -13.88
CA HIS A 49 21.62 32.90 -13.93
C HIS A 49 22.15 33.27 -12.54
N PRO A 50 22.04 32.35 -11.55
CA PRO A 50 22.38 32.67 -10.18
C PRO A 50 23.90 32.84 -10.01
N ASN A 51 24.27 33.39 -8.86
CA ASN A 51 25.66 33.56 -8.49
C ASN A 51 26.42 32.21 -8.44
N PRO A 52 27.65 32.10 -8.96
CA PRO A 52 28.45 30.88 -8.85
C PRO A 52 28.71 30.37 -7.44
N ALA A 53 28.63 31.23 -6.43
CA ALA A 53 28.79 30.88 -5.02
C ALA A 53 27.50 30.36 -4.37
N LEU A 54 26.37 30.35 -5.08
CA LEU A 54 25.08 29.93 -4.54
C LEU A 54 25.08 28.42 -4.28
N GLU A 55 24.80 28.03 -3.03
CA GLU A 55 24.72 26.63 -2.60
C GLU A 55 23.27 26.13 -2.50
N SER A 56 22.33 27.03 -2.20
CA SER A 56 20.93 26.68 -1.94
C SER A 56 19.96 27.73 -2.47
N MET A 57 18.88 27.30 -3.12
CA MET A 57 17.81 28.17 -3.60
C MET A 57 16.43 27.57 -3.33
N THR A 58 15.59 28.34 -2.63
CA THR A 58 14.16 28.05 -2.45
C THR A 58 13.35 29.19 -3.07
N VAL A 59 12.45 28.87 -3.99
CA VAL A 59 11.55 29.86 -4.61
C VAL A 59 10.12 29.38 -4.51
N THR A 60 9.29 30.16 -3.82
CA THR A 60 7.88 29.90 -3.63
C THR A 60 7.06 30.95 -4.36
N VAL A 61 6.20 30.51 -5.27
CA VAL A 61 5.29 31.40 -6.00
C VAL A 61 3.85 31.15 -5.59
N ASN A 62 3.25 32.11 -4.89
CA ASN A 62 1.85 32.03 -4.54
C ASN A 62 0.96 32.26 -5.76
N THR A 63 0.21 31.23 -6.14
CA THR A 63 -0.76 31.25 -7.25
C THR A 63 -2.21 31.43 -6.78
N ALA A 64 -2.46 31.41 -5.46
CA ALA A 64 -3.80 31.55 -4.89
C ALA A 64 -4.35 32.97 -5.14
N GLY A 65 -5.58 33.06 -5.63
CA GLY A 65 -6.33 34.32 -5.75
C GLY A 65 -6.24 35.05 -7.10
N HIS A 66 -5.45 34.58 -8.07
CA HIS A 66 -5.24 35.30 -9.34
C HIS A 66 -5.90 34.70 -10.59
N GLY A 67 -6.81 33.73 -10.46
CA GLY A 67 -7.52 33.16 -11.62
C GLY A 67 -6.57 32.57 -12.67
N VAL A 68 -5.43 32.03 -12.22
CA VAL A 68 -4.23 31.69 -13.01
C VAL A 68 -4.42 30.47 -13.92
N GLN A 69 -5.65 30.06 -14.21
CA GLN A 69 -5.91 29.01 -15.20
C GLN A 69 -5.62 29.57 -16.60
N GLY A 70 -4.34 29.62 -16.97
CA GLY A 70 -3.88 30.01 -18.30
C GLY A 70 -2.69 30.96 -18.37
N GLN A 71 -2.20 31.52 -17.25
CA GLN A 71 -0.95 32.30 -17.32
C GLN A 71 0.25 31.36 -17.46
N VAL A 72 1.02 31.59 -18.52
CA VAL A 72 2.25 30.86 -18.83
C VAL A 72 3.42 31.76 -18.46
N TYR A 73 4.40 31.24 -17.73
CA TYR A 73 5.64 31.98 -17.53
C TYR A 73 6.28 32.27 -18.89
N PRO A 74 6.79 33.49 -19.14
CA PRO A 74 7.49 33.78 -20.38
C PRO A 74 8.71 32.85 -20.47
N PRO A 75 9.08 32.44 -21.70
CA PRO A 75 10.34 31.74 -21.90
C PRO A 75 11.50 32.64 -21.42
N PRO A 76 12.60 32.07 -20.94
CA PRO A 76 13.74 32.85 -20.48
C PRO A 76 14.27 33.74 -21.61
N SER A 77 14.61 34.99 -21.30
CA SER A 77 15.08 35.96 -22.29
C SER A 77 16.43 35.57 -22.91
N TYR A 78 17.20 34.74 -22.20
CA TYR A 78 18.52 34.28 -22.59
C TYR A 78 18.57 32.75 -22.60
N PRO A 79 19.41 32.15 -23.46
CA PRO A 79 19.68 30.73 -23.38
C PRO A 79 20.16 30.37 -21.97
N LEU A 80 19.69 29.24 -21.43
CA LEU A 80 20.10 28.73 -20.10
C LEU A 80 21.56 28.20 -20.09
N VAL A 81 22.37 28.65 -21.04
CA VAL A 81 23.77 28.27 -21.23
C VAL A 81 24.63 29.16 -20.36
N GLY A 82 25.60 28.58 -19.67
CA GLY A 82 26.53 29.33 -18.84
C GLY A 82 27.54 28.41 -18.17
N PRO A 83 28.45 28.96 -17.36
CA PRO A 83 29.45 28.17 -16.63
C PRO A 83 28.77 27.23 -15.63
N SER A 84 29.40 26.09 -15.36
CA SER A 84 28.95 25.16 -14.32
C SER A 84 28.89 25.86 -12.95
N LEU A 85 27.91 25.48 -12.14
CA LEU A 85 27.65 26.00 -10.80
C LEU A 85 27.86 24.87 -9.77
N PRO A 86 29.13 24.52 -9.45
CA PRO A 86 29.45 23.39 -8.58
C PRO A 86 29.09 23.62 -7.11
N ALA A 87 28.84 24.86 -6.69
CA ALA A 87 28.45 25.15 -5.32
C ALA A 87 27.00 24.72 -5.04
N MET A 88 26.15 24.71 -6.07
CA MET A 88 24.72 24.47 -5.95
C MET A 88 24.43 23.02 -5.57
N LYS A 89 23.86 22.82 -4.38
CA LYS A 89 23.54 21.51 -3.79
C LYS A 89 22.04 21.33 -3.57
N TYR A 90 21.32 22.39 -3.21
CA TYR A 90 19.91 22.33 -2.84
C TYR A 90 19.03 23.24 -3.71
N LEU A 91 18.00 22.68 -4.34
CA LEU A 91 17.02 23.42 -5.13
C LEU A 91 15.60 23.02 -4.75
N GLU A 92 14.80 24.01 -4.35
CA GLU A 92 13.39 23.84 -4.02
C GLU A 92 12.52 24.87 -4.74
N LEU A 93 11.50 24.38 -5.43
CA LEU A 93 10.72 25.12 -6.40
C LEU A 93 9.22 24.86 -6.21
N HIS A 94 8.46 25.87 -5.79
CA HIS A 94 7.01 25.76 -5.62
C HIS A 94 6.26 26.64 -6.62
N SER A 95 5.44 26.03 -7.49
CA SER A 95 4.68 26.73 -8.53
C SER A 95 5.51 27.61 -9.48
N THR A 96 6.82 27.34 -9.61
CA THR A 96 7.77 28.06 -10.47
C THR A 96 7.93 27.41 -11.85
N PRO A 97 8.47 28.11 -12.87
CA PRO A 97 8.75 27.48 -14.16
C PRO A 97 9.86 26.43 -14.07
N PHE A 98 9.69 25.30 -14.77
CA PHE A 98 10.62 24.17 -14.77
C PHE A 98 12.02 24.54 -15.26
N TYR A 99 12.13 25.54 -16.15
CA TYR A 99 13.43 25.96 -16.72
C TYR A 99 14.43 26.54 -15.68
N LEU A 100 13.99 26.83 -14.45
CA LEU A 100 14.92 27.21 -13.37
C LEU A 100 15.82 26.05 -12.93
N ILE A 101 15.44 24.80 -13.25
CA ILE A 101 16.28 23.61 -13.08
C ILE A 101 17.30 23.57 -14.22
N SER A 102 18.50 24.09 -13.94
CA SER A 102 19.57 24.23 -14.93
C SER A 102 20.51 23.02 -14.89
N GLU A 103 20.93 22.56 -16.07
CA GLU A 103 21.97 21.52 -16.21
C GLU A 103 23.34 21.94 -15.64
N ARG A 104 23.50 23.23 -15.31
CA ARG A 104 24.73 23.78 -14.71
C ARG A 104 24.90 23.37 -13.25
N TYR A 105 23.85 22.91 -12.57
CA TYR A 105 23.89 22.48 -11.17
C TYR A 105 24.51 21.08 -11.03
N ILE A 106 25.78 20.94 -11.41
CA ILE A 106 26.45 19.64 -11.53
C ILE A 106 26.60 18.90 -10.19
N SER A 107 26.54 19.61 -9.06
CA SER A 107 26.69 19.07 -7.70
C SER A 107 25.38 19.03 -6.92
N LEU A 108 24.24 19.14 -7.61
CA LEU A 108 22.92 19.11 -6.98
C LEU A 108 22.69 17.76 -6.29
N THR A 109 22.45 17.80 -4.98
CA THR A 109 22.13 16.64 -4.14
C THR A 109 20.64 16.56 -3.83
N ASP A 110 19.97 17.71 -3.72
CA ASP A 110 18.57 17.81 -3.30
C ASP A 110 17.77 18.61 -4.32
N LEU A 111 16.76 17.98 -4.92
CA LEU A 111 15.84 18.59 -5.86
C LEU A 111 14.39 18.38 -5.41
N HIS A 112 13.72 19.47 -5.10
CA HIS A 112 12.34 19.50 -4.65
C HIS A 112 11.50 20.36 -5.59
N VAL A 113 10.46 19.77 -6.18
CA VAL A 113 9.57 20.46 -7.12
C VAL A 113 8.13 20.22 -6.71
N HIS A 114 7.40 21.31 -6.50
CA HIS A 114 6.05 21.31 -5.98
C HIS A 114 5.11 22.10 -6.90
N ASP A 115 3.92 21.56 -7.11
CA ASP A 115 2.76 22.19 -7.75
C ASP A 115 3.07 22.86 -9.09
N LEU A 116 3.76 22.17 -10.01
CA LEU A 116 3.94 22.67 -11.37
C LEU A 116 2.58 22.78 -12.08
N THR A 117 2.23 23.99 -12.49
CA THR A 117 1.05 24.22 -13.30
C THR A 117 1.16 23.45 -14.62
N PRO A 118 0.03 22.97 -15.20
CA PRO A 118 0.06 22.13 -16.40
C PRO A 118 0.87 22.71 -17.57
N CYS A 119 0.92 24.03 -17.68
CA CYS A 119 1.64 24.76 -18.73
C CYS A 119 3.16 24.86 -18.50
N GLN A 120 3.63 24.57 -17.28
CA GLN A 120 5.04 24.57 -16.90
C GLN A 120 5.63 23.17 -16.75
N ARG A 121 4.78 22.14 -16.85
CA ARG A 121 5.24 20.76 -16.78
C ARG A 121 6.08 20.45 -18.02
N PRO A 122 7.33 19.99 -17.86
CA PRO A 122 8.14 19.56 -18.99
C PRO A 122 7.54 18.31 -19.63
N THR A 123 7.94 17.98 -20.86
CA THR A 123 7.70 16.64 -21.38
C THR A 123 8.51 15.62 -20.58
N LEU A 124 8.06 14.36 -20.56
CA LEU A 124 8.80 13.28 -19.88
C LEU A 124 10.25 13.19 -20.38
N GLN A 125 10.48 13.31 -21.69
CA GLN A 125 11.83 13.29 -22.26
C GLN A 125 12.70 14.45 -21.80
N GLN A 126 12.14 15.67 -21.75
CA GLN A 126 12.85 16.85 -21.23
C GLN A 126 13.22 16.64 -19.76
N PHE A 127 12.26 16.18 -18.96
CA PHE A 127 12.47 15.89 -17.54
C PHE A 127 13.59 14.86 -17.33
N LEU A 128 13.55 13.74 -18.03
CA LEU A 128 14.56 12.68 -17.93
C LEU A 128 15.94 13.15 -18.43
N SER A 129 15.97 13.93 -19.51
CA SER A 129 17.21 14.54 -20.01
C SER A 129 17.84 15.44 -18.96
N THR A 130 17.05 16.30 -18.32
CA THR A 130 17.52 17.18 -17.24
C THR A 130 18.01 16.38 -16.03
N LEU A 131 17.24 15.40 -15.56
CA LEU A 131 17.63 14.56 -14.42
C LEU A 131 18.92 13.77 -14.69
N SER A 132 19.16 13.32 -15.93
CA SER A 132 20.37 12.58 -16.29
C SER A 132 21.67 13.37 -16.08
N LYS A 133 21.59 14.70 -15.96
CA LYS A 133 22.74 15.58 -15.68
C LYS A 133 23.12 15.61 -14.20
N PHE A 134 22.23 15.21 -13.29
CA PHE A 134 22.45 15.28 -11.85
C PHE A 134 22.96 13.95 -11.28
N SER A 135 24.21 13.60 -11.62
CA SER A 135 24.85 12.35 -11.16
C SER A 135 25.04 12.26 -9.64
N HIS A 136 24.97 13.40 -8.95
CA HIS A 136 25.09 13.52 -7.50
C HIS A 136 23.76 13.59 -6.75
N LEU A 137 22.63 13.43 -7.45
CA LEU A 137 21.31 13.58 -6.83
C LEU A 137 21.05 12.45 -5.81
N GLU A 138 20.82 12.84 -4.56
CA GLU A 138 20.54 11.96 -3.43
C GLU A 138 19.07 11.99 -3.04
N HIS A 139 18.42 13.16 -3.15
CA HIS A 139 17.04 13.39 -2.77
C HIS A 139 16.24 14.02 -3.92
N LEU A 140 15.17 13.34 -4.34
CA LEU A 140 14.24 13.85 -5.37
C LEU A 140 12.81 13.87 -4.81
N THR A 141 12.18 15.04 -4.81
CA THR A 141 10.78 15.22 -4.42
C THR A 141 9.98 15.84 -5.57
N LEU A 142 8.89 15.18 -5.97
CA LEU A 142 7.92 15.68 -6.94
C LEU A 142 6.53 15.67 -6.31
N GLU A 143 5.98 16.83 -5.99
CA GLU A 143 4.62 16.96 -5.46
C GLU A 143 3.76 17.71 -6.48
N ASN A 144 2.79 17.03 -7.09
CA ASN A 144 1.96 17.52 -8.19
C ASN A 144 2.77 18.17 -9.35
N ALA A 145 4.03 17.77 -9.49
CA ALA A 145 5.04 18.36 -10.37
C ALA A 145 5.51 17.39 -11.47
N PHE A 146 4.62 16.50 -11.91
CA PHE A 146 4.98 15.42 -12.85
C PHE A 146 5.10 15.92 -14.28
N PRO A 147 5.98 15.31 -15.09
CA PRO A 147 6.07 15.63 -16.51
C PRO A 147 4.84 15.19 -17.30
N LEU A 148 4.61 15.82 -18.46
CA LEU A 148 3.57 15.43 -19.41
C LEU A 148 3.98 14.14 -20.14
N VAL A 149 3.10 13.14 -20.13
CA VAL A 149 3.33 11.82 -20.76
C VAL A 149 3.28 11.90 -22.29
N SER A 150 2.47 12.81 -22.83
CA SER A 150 2.32 13.06 -24.26
C SER A 150 2.59 14.54 -24.58
N ASN A 151 3.03 14.80 -25.80
CA ASN A 151 3.23 16.17 -26.32
C ASN A 151 1.91 16.94 -26.52
N SER A 152 0.77 16.34 -26.19
CA SER A 152 -0.53 17.01 -26.24
C SER A 152 -0.65 17.93 -25.03
N ILE A 153 -0.31 19.19 -25.23
CA ILE A 153 -0.57 20.22 -24.22
C ILE A 153 -2.11 20.34 -24.10
N PRO A 154 -2.70 20.17 -22.91
CA PRO A 154 -4.16 20.11 -22.72
C PRO A 154 -4.86 21.48 -22.87
N PHE A 155 -4.24 22.45 -23.54
CA PHE A 155 -4.90 23.73 -23.77
C PHE A 155 -6.00 23.57 -24.82
N PRO A 156 -7.12 24.30 -24.67
CA PRO A 156 -8.01 24.54 -25.79
C PRO A 156 -7.16 25.23 -26.87
N GLN A 157 -6.95 24.55 -28.00
CA GLN A 157 -6.43 25.21 -29.20
C GLN A 157 -7.39 26.36 -29.48
N ALA A 158 -6.95 27.59 -29.27
CA ALA A 158 -7.71 28.78 -29.64
C ALA A 158 -8.09 28.63 -31.11
N ASP A 159 -9.39 28.46 -31.34
CA ASP A 159 -10.11 28.36 -32.62
C ASP A 159 -9.22 28.33 -33.86
N SER A 160 -8.67 27.16 -34.17
CA SER A 160 -8.18 26.91 -35.52
C SER A 160 -9.41 26.77 -36.43
N PRO A 161 -9.55 27.59 -37.49
CA PRO A 161 -10.76 27.59 -38.33
C PRO A 161 -10.98 26.20 -38.94
N SER A 162 -12.20 25.70 -38.75
CA SER A 162 -12.66 24.37 -39.11
C SER A 162 -12.28 23.96 -40.54
N SER A 163 -11.35 23.02 -40.69
CA SER A 163 -11.20 22.26 -41.93
C SER A 163 -12.30 21.20 -42.02
N SER A 164 -12.92 21.13 -43.20
CA SER A 164 -14.17 20.46 -43.57
C SER A 164 -14.28 18.97 -43.19
N PRO A 165 -15.50 18.44 -42.96
CA PRO A 165 -15.71 17.05 -42.60
C PRO A 165 -15.49 16.11 -43.79
N SER A 166 -14.55 15.17 -43.70
CA SER A 166 -14.44 14.05 -44.65
C SER A 166 -15.37 12.91 -44.22
N THR A 167 -16.38 12.65 -45.05
CA THR A 167 -17.32 11.53 -44.94
C THR A 167 -16.63 10.19 -45.22
N SER A 168 -16.51 9.35 -44.20
CA SER A 168 -16.17 7.93 -44.35
C SER A 168 -17.40 7.03 -44.12
N PRO A 169 -17.58 5.93 -44.89
CA PRO A 169 -18.81 5.15 -44.95
C PRO A 169 -18.99 4.17 -43.76
N PRO A 170 -20.25 3.77 -43.45
CA PRO A 170 -20.58 2.86 -42.36
C PRO A 170 -20.61 1.40 -42.84
N GLY A 171 -20.05 0.48 -42.06
CA GLY A 171 -20.41 -0.93 -42.19
C GLY A 171 -19.35 -1.94 -41.78
N SER A 172 -19.34 -2.34 -40.50
CA SER A 172 -18.87 -3.66 -40.05
C SER A 172 -19.43 -3.97 -38.65
N PRO A 173 -20.03 -5.15 -38.41
CA PRO A 173 -20.56 -5.53 -37.11
C PRO A 173 -19.45 -5.92 -36.10
N PRO A 174 -19.65 -5.69 -34.78
CA PRO A 174 -18.63 -5.92 -33.77
C PRO A 174 -18.46 -7.42 -33.47
N GLN A 175 -17.35 -8.01 -33.91
CA GLN A 175 -16.92 -9.34 -33.45
C GLN A 175 -16.33 -9.24 -32.04
N LYS A 176 -17.04 -9.77 -31.04
CA LYS A 176 -16.53 -10.02 -29.68
C LYS A 176 -15.53 -11.19 -29.71
N THR A 177 -14.29 -10.91 -30.11
CA THR A 177 -13.16 -11.78 -29.75
C THR A 177 -12.37 -11.06 -28.67
N VAL A 178 -12.37 -11.61 -27.45
CA VAL A 178 -11.51 -11.13 -26.36
C VAL A 178 -10.07 -11.43 -26.79
N PRO A 179 -9.25 -10.42 -27.14
CA PRO A 179 -7.90 -10.69 -27.64
C PRO A 179 -7.07 -11.21 -26.48
N LEU A 180 -6.33 -12.29 -26.71
CA LEU A 180 -5.25 -12.72 -25.84
C LEU A 180 -4.23 -11.57 -25.79
N VAL A 181 -4.24 -10.79 -24.70
CA VAL A 181 -3.35 -9.65 -24.49
C VAL A 181 -1.92 -10.17 -24.35
N LYS A 182 -1.23 -10.30 -25.49
CA LYS A 182 0.21 -10.51 -25.53
C LYS A 182 0.83 -9.27 -24.92
N ARG A 183 1.37 -9.37 -23.69
CA ARG A 183 2.07 -8.28 -22.99
C ARG A 183 3.13 -7.70 -23.93
N ARG A 184 2.85 -6.55 -24.54
CA ARG A 184 3.88 -5.79 -25.24
C ARG A 184 4.82 -5.23 -24.17
N PRO A 185 6.14 -5.38 -24.30
CA PRO A 185 7.08 -4.67 -23.43
C PRO A 185 6.72 -3.18 -23.49
N SER A 186 6.67 -2.53 -22.33
CA SER A 186 6.30 -1.12 -22.28
C SER A 186 7.32 -0.33 -23.12
N PRO A 187 6.87 0.61 -23.97
CA PRO A 187 7.76 1.38 -24.86
C PRO A 187 8.80 2.23 -24.11
N PHE A 188 8.68 2.30 -22.78
CA PHE A 188 9.56 3.07 -21.90
C PHE A 188 10.77 2.28 -21.38
N GLN A 189 10.88 0.97 -21.64
CA GLN A 189 11.99 0.17 -21.10
C GLN A 189 13.37 0.59 -21.61
N GLU A 190 13.47 1.09 -22.86
CA GLU A 190 14.74 1.45 -23.48
C GLU A 190 15.29 2.81 -23.00
N ASN A 191 14.44 3.66 -22.40
CA ASN A 191 14.78 5.04 -22.06
C ASN A 191 14.87 5.29 -20.54
N ARG A 192 15.12 4.24 -19.75
CA ARG A 192 15.24 4.41 -18.31
C ARG A 192 16.55 5.10 -17.94
N ILE A 193 16.47 6.13 -17.11
CA ILE A 193 17.67 6.79 -16.58
C ILE A 193 18.07 6.16 -15.25
N SER A 194 19.38 6.04 -15.02
CA SER A 194 19.92 5.58 -13.74
C SER A 194 20.33 6.77 -12.88
N LEU A 195 19.89 6.76 -11.62
CA LEU A 195 20.28 7.74 -10.60
C LEU A 195 21.01 6.99 -9.47
N PRO A 196 22.31 6.69 -9.64
CA PRO A 196 23.02 5.71 -8.81
C PRO A 196 23.19 6.12 -7.34
N ARG A 197 23.03 7.40 -7.02
CA ARG A 197 23.16 7.95 -5.65
C ARG A 197 21.82 8.27 -5.00
N LEU A 198 20.71 8.05 -5.68
CA LEU A 198 19.40 8.40 -5.18
C LEU A 198 19.07 7.55 -3.94
N SER A 199 19.05 8.21 -2.78
CA SER A 199 18.72 7.58 -1.50
C SER A 199 17.25 7.76 -1.16
N THR A 200 16.63 8.85 -1.61
CA THR A 200 15.23 9.18 -1.30
C THR A 200 14.50 9.65 -2.55
N LEU A 201 13.35 9.02 -2.83
CA LEU A 201 12.42 9.43 -3.89
C LEU A 201 11.05 9.66 -3.30
N ARG A 202 10.55 10.90 -3.31
CA ARG A 202 9.21 11.26 -2.86
C ARG A 202 8.36 11.72 -4.04
N LEU A 203 7.24 11.05 -4.28
CA LEU A 203 6.30 11.33 -5.37
C LEU A 203 4.92 11.57 -4.77
N SER A 204 4.23 12.66 -5.09
CA SER A 204 2.88 12.93 -4.61
C SER A 204 2.00 13.42 -5.74
N GLY A 205 1.05 12.63 -6.26
CA GLY A 205 0.22 12.98 -7.44
C GLY A 205 -0.77 11.89 -7.84
N SER A 206 -1.22 11.88 -9.09
CA SER A 206 -2.11 10.82 -9.60
C SER A 206 -1.37 9.48 -9.80
N ILE A 207 -2.12 8.38 -9.84
CA ILE A 207 -1.58 7.03 -10.01
C ILE A 207 -0.79 6.92 -11.31
N THR A 208 -1.33 7.45 -12.41
CA THR A 208 -0.69 7.42 -13.74
C THR A 208 0.63 8.18 -13.78
N GLU A 209 0.67 9.35 -13.14
CA GLU A 209 1.87 10.19 -13.07
C GLU A 209 3.00 9.49 -12.29
N ILE A 210 2.69 8.98 -11.09
CA ILE A 210 3.63 8.24 -10.25
C ILE A 210 4.15 7.02 -10.99
N ALA A 211 3.26 6.22 -11.58
CA ALA A 211 3.63 5.04 -12.34
C ALA A 211 4.55 5.38 -13.53
N THR A 212 4.27 6.48 -14.25
CA THR A 212 5.07 6.89 -15.40
C THR A 212 6.49 7.30 -15.01
N VAL A 213 6.65 8.04 -13.90
CA VAL A 213 7.99 8.38 -13.39
C VAL A 213 8.72 7.12 -12.94
N LEU A 214 8.07 6.24 -12.16
CA LEU A 214 8.68 4.99 -11.72
C LEU A 214 9.07 4.07 -12.88
N ASP A 215 8.29 4.01 -13.96
CA ASP A 215 8.60 3.24 -15.16
C ASP A 215 9.86 3.75 -15.89
N SER A 216 10.18 5.03 -15.70
CA SER A 216 11.24 5.76 -16.43
C SER A 216 12.55 5.89 -15.64
N LEU A 217 12.55 5.52 -14.36
CA LEU A 217 13.74 5.55 -13.49
C LEU A 217 14.25 4.13 -13.24
N MET A 218 15.57 3.96 -13.11
CA MET A 218 16.21 2.80 -12.48
C MET A 218 16.66 3.19 -11.09
N LEU A 219 15.97 2.70 -10.07
CA LEU A 219 16.25 3.06 -8.69
C LEU A 219 17.31 2.14 -8.07
N PRO A 220 18.21 2.67 -7.23
CA PRO A 220 19.08 1.85 -6.38
C PRO A 220 18.27 0.91 -5.47
N PRO A 221 18.82 -0.26 -5.09
CA PRO A 221 18.11 -1.25 -4.27
C PRO A 221 17.80 -0.77 -2.84
N ASP A 222 18.51 0.25 -2.37
CA ASP A 222 18.44 0.84 -1.04
C ASP A 222 17.64 2.15 -0.98
N VAL A 223 17.02 2.56 -2.10
CA VAL A 223 16.22 3.79 -2.15
C VAL A 223 15.03 3.74 -1.19
N SER A 224 14.81 4.81 -0.45
CA SER A 224 13.56 5.08 0.27
C SER A 224 12.54 5.67 -0.70
N LEU A 225 11.60 4.87 -1.16
CA LEU A 225 10.52 5.31 -2.03
C LEU A 225 9.28 5.73 -1.24
N THR A 226 8.90 7.00 -1.28
CA THR A 226 7.64 7.52 -0.75
C THR A 226 6.72 7.93 -1.89
N CYS A 227 5.52 7.38 -1.95
CA CYS A 227 4.50 7.72 -2.93
C CYS A 227 3.25 8.19 -2.19
N ALA A 228 2.65 9.32 -2.57
CA ALA A 228 1.38 9.80 -2.06
C ALA A 228 0.41 9.98 -3.23
N VAL A 229 -0.56 9.07 -3.36
CA VAL A 229 -1.60 9.16 -4.37
C VAL A 229 -2.64 10.17 -3.90
N THR A 230 -2.78 11.27 -4.63
CA THR A 230 -3.70 12.38 -4.30
C THR A 230 -4.97 12.37 -5.15
N CYS A 231 -5.05 11.51 -6.18
CA CYS A 231 -6.20 11.39 -7.08
C CYS A 231 -6.43 9.92 -7.47
N LEU A 232 -7.69 9.45 -7.35
CA LEU A 232 -8.08 8.06 -7.62
C LEU A 232 -9.05 7.92 -8.82
N GLN A 233 -9.34 8.99 -9.55
CA GLN A 233 -10.30 8.99 -10.66
C GLN A 233 -10.09 7.86 -11.68
N ASP A 234 -8.84 7.46 -11.93
CA ASP A 234 -8.44 6.45 -12.91
C ASP A 234 -7.92 5.14 -12.28
N TRP A 235 -8.18 4.90 -10.99
CA TRP A 235 -7.49 3.85 -10.23
C TRP A 235 -7.61 2.46 -10.85
N GLN A 236 -8.76 2.08 -11.38
CA GLN A 236 -8.96 0.74 -11.97
C GLN A 236 -8.03 0.49 -13.16
N GLN A 237 -7.79 1.53 -13.96
CA GLN A 237 -6.97 1.44 -15.17
C GLN A 237 -5.49 1.61 -14.83
N SER A 238 -5.17 2.48 -13.87
CA SER A 238 -3.81 2.95 -13.61
C SER A 238 -3.10 2.16 -12.52
N MET A 239 -3.83 1.56 -11.59
CA MET A 239 -3.25 0.78 -10.49
C MET A 239 -2.48 -0.47 -10.95
N PRO A 240 -2.93 -1.25 -11.97
CA PRO A 240 -2.11 -2.33 -12.51
C PRO A 240 -0.74 -1.85 -13.02
N ARG A 241 -0.69 -0.66 -13.63
CA ARG A 241 0.55 -0.06 -14.11
C ARG A 241 1.45 0.40 -12.96
N LEU A 242 0.89 1.07 -11.95
CA LEU A 242 1.65 1.43 -10.75
C LEU A 242 2.21 0.17 -10.06
N ALA A 243 1.39 -0.88 -9.94
CA ALA A 243 1.80 -2.15 -9.37
C ALA A 243 2.94 -2.79 -10.17
N GLU A 244 2.87 -2.80 -11.51
CA GLU A 244 3.94 -3.28 -12.38
C GLU A 244 5.25 -2.48 -12.19
N ALA A 245 5.16 -1.15 -12.13
CA ALA A 245 6.32 -0.28 -11.88
C ALA A 245 6.96 -0.58 -10.52
N LEU A 246 6.15 -0.72 -9.47
CA LEU A 246 6.62 -1.10 -8.13
C LEU A 246 7.20 -2.53 -8.09
N SER A 247 6.65 -3.46 -8.87
CA SER A 247 7.15 -4.83 -9.04
C SER A 247 8.59 -4.84 -9.51
N VAL A 248 8.88 -4.05 -10.56
CA VAL A 248 10.21 -3.97 -11.17
C VAL A 248 11.24 -3.51 -10.13
N HIS A 249 10.90 -2.46 -9.37
CA HIS A 249 11.79 -1.92 -8.34
C HIS A 249 11.91 -2.85 -7.13
N SER A 250 10.81 -3.47 -6.71
CA SER A 250 10.82 -4.48 -5.64
C SER A 250 11.72 -5.66 -6.00
N PHE A 251 11.66 -6.14 -7.24
CA PHE A 251 12.49 -7.25 -7.70
C PHE A 251 13.97 -6.86 -7.79
N ALA A 252 14.26 -5.64 -8.25
CA ALA A 252 15.62 -5.10 -8.27
C ALA A 252 16.20 -4.99 -6.84
N ALA A 253 15.43 -4.45 -5.89
CA ALA A 253 15.80 -4.37 -4.48
C ALA A 253 16.01 -5.75 -3.85
N ALA A 254 15.12 -6.70 -4.11
CA ALA A 254 15.26 -8.09 -3.65
C ALA A 254 16.51 -8.77 -4.22
N SER A 255 16.79 -8.56 -5.51
CA SER A 255 18.00 -9.07 -6.17
C SER A 255 19.28 -8.42 -5.62
N GLY A 256 19.19 -7.17 -5.18
CA GLY A 256 20.26 -6.45 -4.47
C GLY A 256 20.44 -6.82 -3.00
N GLY A 257 19.68 -7.80 -2.47
CA GLY A 257 19.79 -8.23 -1.07
C GLY A 257 19.01 -7.37 -0.07
N CYS A 258 18.15 -6.47 -0.55
CA CYS A 258 17.30 -5.59 0.27
C CYS A 258 15.81 -5.96 0.13
N PRO A 259 15.38 -7.22 0.41
CA PRO A 259 13.98 -7.58 0.29
C PRO A 259 13.14 -6.89 1.38
N LEU A 260 11.93 -6.48 1.00
CA LEU A 260 10.92 -5.99 1.93
C LEU A 260 10.53 -7.09 2.94
N GLN A 261 10.63 -6.79 4.25
CA GLN A 261 10.35 -7.73 5.34
C GLN A 261 9.15 -7.34 6.21
N ARG A 262 8.95 -6.05 6.51
CA ARG A 262 7.83 -5.57 7.33
C ARG A 262 6.90 -4.73 6.48
N LEU A 263 5.60 -4.92 6.65
CA LEU A 263 4.56 -4.11 6.03
C LEU A 263 3.67 -3.46 7.10
N VAL A 264 3.47 -2.16 7.02
CA VAL A 264 2.50 -1.43 7.83
C VAL A 264 1.41 -0.94 6.89
N ILE A 265 0.15 -1.12 7.22
CA ILE A 265 -1.01 -0.58 6.51
C ILE A 265 -1.79 0.28 7.52
N SER A 266 -1.89 1.58 7.30
CA SER A 266 -2.53 2.52 8.22
C SER A 266 -3.64 3.25 7.51
N GLY A 267 -4.87 3.19 7.98
CA GLY A 267 -5.90 4.18 7.69
C GLY A 267 -5.41 5.58 8.04
N LEU A 268 -5.80 6.56 7.23
CA LEU A 268 -5.56 7.98 7.47
C LEU A 268 -6.93 8.64 7.58
N GLU A 269 -7.23 9.29 8.71
CA GLU A 269 -8.36 10.20 8.81
C GLU A 269 -7.77 11.61 8.81
N GLU A 270 -7.69 12.23 7.63
CA GLU A 270 -7.22 13.61 7.52
C GLU A 270 -8.44 14.52 7.61
N ALA A 271 -8.43 15.47 8.55
CA ALA A 271 -9.42 16.52 8.53
C ALA A 271 -9.20 17.30 7.24
N ALA A 272 -10.15 17.27 6.29
CA ALA A 272 -10.07 18.14 5.14
C ALA A 272 -9.88 19.57 5.68
N TYR A 273 -8.80 20.23 5.29
CA TYR A 273 -8.78 21.68 5.38
C TYR A 273 -10.07 22.17 4.71
N PRO A 274 -10.85 23.09 5.34
CA PRO A 274 -11.92 23.73 4.61
C PRO A 274 -11.26 24.30 3.35
N PRO A 275 -11.68 23.87 2.14
CA PRO A 275 -10.97 24.27 0.94
C PRO A 275 -10.89 25.78 0.94
N ALA A 276 -9.74 26.37 0.60
CA ALA A 276 -9.61 27.83 0.51
C ALA A 276 -10.68 28.45 -0.44
N MET A 277 -11.27 27.63 -1.30
CA MET A 277 -12.43 27.93 -2.16
C MET A 277 -13.79 28.03 -1.42
N ALA A 278 -13.97 27.44 -0.24
CA ALA A 278 -15.20 27.57 0.56
C ALA A 278 -15.36 28.96 1.19
N GLY A 279 -14.32 29.81 1.15
CA GLY A 279 -14.36 31.16 1.69
C GLY A 279 -15.04 32.22 0.81
N VAL A 280 -15.51 31.88 -0.40
CA VAL A 280 -16.00 32.91 -1.36
C VAL A 280 -17.48 32.74 -1.73
N VAL A 281 -18.16 31.67 -1.31
CA VAL A 281 -19.56 31.44 -1.70
C VAL A 281 -20.46 31.42 -0.46
N TYR A 282 -21.24 32.50 -0.32
CA TYR A 282 -22.29 32.81 0.68
C TYR A 282 -21.86 33.52 1.98
N GLY A 283 -21.96 34.85 1.94
CA GLY A 283 -22.23 35.70 3.11
C GLY A 283 -23.65 35.47 3.65
N GLY A 284 -23.92 34.26 4.15
CA GLY A 284 -25.17 33.87 4.80
C GLY A 284 -24.87 33.21 6.13
N VAL A 285 -25.28 33.87 7.22
CA VAL A 285 -25.24 33.33 8.58
C VAL A 285 -26.08 32.05 8.64
N HIS A 286 -25.54 30.99 9.25
CA HIS A 286 -26.11 29.64 9.50
C HIS A 286 -25.78 28.53 8.48
N ASN A 287 -24.85 27.64 8.82
CA ASN A 287 -25.14 26.31 9.39
C ASN A 287 -23.87 25.43 9.35
N GLY A 288 -23.60 24.71 10.44
CA GLY A 288 -22.38 23.94 10.67
C GLY A 288 -22.18 22.82 9.66
N VAL A 289 -21.47 23.11 8.57
CA VAL A 289 -20.89 22.08 7.71
C VAL A 289 -19.85 21.36 8.56
N ALA A 290 -20.19 20.12 8.97
CA ALA A 290 -19.25 19.28 9.69
C ALA A 290 -17.96 19.16 8.84
N PRO A 291 -16.77 19.23 9.46
CA PRO A 291 -15.53 19.03 8.74
C PRO A 291 -15.60 17.68 8.02
N MET A 292 -15.43 17.67 6.70
CA MET A 292 -15.29 16.43 5.95
C MET A 292 -14.00 15.77 6.44
N THR A 293 -14.12 14.64 7.13
CA THR A 293 -12.96 13.79 7.39
C THR A 293 -12.74 12.94 6.17
N VAL A 294 -11.55 13.01 5.60
CA VAL A 294 -11.21 12.29 4.39
C VAL A 294 -10.39 11.06 4.78
N LYS A 295 -10.80 9.89 4.29
CA LYS A 295 -10.21 8.59 4.65
C LYS A 295 -9.22 8.09 3.60
N GLY A 296 -7.97 7.85 3.98
CA GLY A 296 -6.94 7.24 3.13
C GLY A 296 -6.38 5.96 3.73
N VAL A 297 -5.44 5.32 3.04
CA VAL A 297 -4.62 4.22 3.58
C VAL A 297 -3.16 4.39 3.17
N ARG A 298 -2.23 4.19 4.10
CA ARG A 298 -0.79 4.28 3.94
C ARG A 298 -0.12 2.93 4.14
N ILE A 299 0.73 2.53 3.22
CA ILE A 299 1.52 1.30 3.24
C ILE A 299 2.97 1.66 3.52
N ARG A 300 3.62 1.05 4.53
CA ARG A 300 5.08 1.15 4.71
C ARG A 300 5.74 -0.21 4.66
N GLY A 301 6.59 -0.42 3.67
CA GLY A 301 7.50 -1.54 3.53
C GLY A 301 8.87 -1.21 4.13
N PHE A 302 9.40 -2.07 5.01
CA PHE A 302 10.74 -1.93 5.58
C PHE A 302 11.61 -3.14 5.21
N ALA A 303 12.85 -2.86 4.82
CA ALA A 303 13.89 -3.86 4.66
C ALA A 303 14.40 -4.33 6.04
N PRO A 304 15.05 -5.51 6.14
CA PRO A 304 15.84 -5.83 7.32
C PRO A 304 16.83 -4.70 7.60
N PRO A 305 17.14 -4.41 8.86
CA PRO A 305 18.32 -3.59 9.14
C PRO A 305 19.50 -4.29 8.45
N PRO A 306 20.40 -3.55 7.77
CA PRO A 306 21.61 -4.14 7.25
C PRO A 306 22.27 -4.87 8.42
N THR A 307 22.48 -6.17 8.28
CA THR A 307 23.28 -6.92 9.24
C THR A 307 24.66 -6.33 9.14
N GLU A 308 24.95 -5.33 9.99
CA GLU A 308 26.28 -4.75 10.14
C GLU A 308 27.23 -5.92 10.22
N GLY A 309 28.08 -6.03 9.20
CA GLY A 309 28.82 -7.24 8.92
C GLY A 309 29.41 -7.76 10.20
N THR A 310 29.05 -9.00 10.53
CA THR A 310 30.00 -9.93 11.14
C THR A 310 31.13 -10.09 10.15
N CYS A 311 31.93 -9.04 9.98
CA CYS A 311 33.31 -9.17 9.55
C CYS A 311 33.93 -10.02 10.65
N SER A 312 33.99 -11.32 10.38
CA SER A 312 34.78 -12.30 11.09
C SER A 312 36.27 -11.95 10.92
N SER A 313 36.67 -10.81 11.50
CA SER A 313 38.07 -10.55 11.78
C SER A 313 38.46 -11.48 12.94
N SER A 314 38.93 -12.65 12.51
CA SER A 314 39.82 -13.53 13.22
C SER A 314 40.67 -12.80 14.30
N LYS A 315 40.53 -13.29 15.54
CA LYS A 315 41.56 -13.35 16.61
C LYS A 315 42.11 -12.01 17.13
N ARG A 316 41.69 -11.60 18.34
CA ARG A 316 42.48 -11.70 19.60
C ARG A 316 41.93 -10.80 20.72
N ALA A 317 42.25 -11.24 21.94
CA ALA A 317 42.26 -10.53 23.21
C ALA A 317 40.91 -10.38 23.95
N ARG A 318 40.78 -11.23 24.97
CA ARG A 318 39.88 -11.09 26.11
C ARG A 318 40.24 -9.80 26.86
N SER A 319 39.29 -8.87 26.98
CA SER A 319 39.29 -7.82 28.00
C SER A 319 37.95 -7.82 28.75
N PRO A 320 37.94 -7.50 30.05
CA PRO A 320 36.80 -7.75 30.92
C PRO A 320 35.73 -6.67 30.80
N VAL A 321 34.51 -7.15 31.04
CA VAL A 321 33.20 -6.53 30.93
C VAL A 321 33.05 -5.30 31.84
N ARG A 322 32.59 -4.18 31.28
CA ARG A 322 31.97 -3.07 32.02
C ARG A 322 30.44 -3.18 31.91
N PRO A 323 29.69 -3.04 33.01
CA PRO A 323 28.23 -3.08 32.99
C PRO A 323 27.62 -1.71 32.72
N GLY A 324 26.62 -1.67 31.86
CA GLY A 324 25.51 -0.70 31.95
C GLY A 324 25.61 0.57 31.12
N THR A 325 25.00 0.54 29.93
CA THR A 325 24.19 1.65 29.40
C THR A 325 23.13 1.07 28.44
N PRO A 326 21.83 1.34 28.62
CA PRO A 326 20.81 0.99 27.65
C PRO A 326 20.86 1.97 26.47
N SER A 327 21.73 1.72 25.50
CA SER A 327 21.78 2.47 24.24
C SER A 327 21.11 1.67 23.13
N THR A 328 19.78 1.68 23.11
CA THR A 328 19.00 1.40 21.90
C THR A 328 18.13 2.61 21.63
N SER A 329 18.77 3.73 21.28
CA SER A 329 18.11 4.71 20.42
C SER A 329 17.70 3.95 19.17
N SER A 330 16.39 3.70 19.02
CA SER A 330 15.84 3.13 17.81
C SER A 330 16.21 4.05 16.67
N ARG A 331 17.29 3.73 15.95
CA ARG A 331 17.59 4.35 14.66
C ARG A 331 16.35 4.08 13.83
N ALA A 332 15.52 5.11 13.67
CA ALA A 332 14.22 4.99 13.03
C ALA A 332 14.49 4.38 11.65
N GLN A 333 14.02 3.15 11.45
CA GLN A 333 14.20 2.48 10.16
C GLN A 333 13.43 3.30 9.14
N VAL A 334 14.14 3.91 8.20
CA VAL A 334 13.51 4.59 7.07
C VAL A 334 12.83 3.51 6.22
N PRO A 335 11.54 3.67 5.88
CA PRO A 335 10.85 2.69 5.04
C PRO A 335 11.50 2.64 3.65
N LEU A 336 11.70 1.45 3.11
CA LEU A 336 12.14 1.27 1.72
C LEU A 336 11.00 1.63 0.76
N LEU A 337 9.75 1.43 1.19
CA LEU A 337 8.54 1.80 0.47
C LEU A 337 7.56 2.46 1.43
N ASP A 338 6.99 3.60 1.09
CA ASP A 338 5.98 4.32 1.85
C ASP A 338 4.90 4.85 0.89
N LEU A 339 3.90 4.03 0.60
CA LEU A 339 2.81 4.36 -0.32
C LEU A 339 1.57 4.82 0.46
N THR A 340 1.34 6.12 0.51
CA THR A 340 0.07 6.71 0.93
C THR A 340 -0.90 6.74 -0.24
N ILE A 341 -2.10 6.22 -0.03
CA ILE A 341 -3.25 6.33 -0.91
C ILE A 341 -4.24 7.23 -0.20
N GLY A 342 -4.23 8.52 -0.54
CA GLY A 342 -5.16 9.47 0.01
C GLY A 342 -6.58 9.21 -0.49
N PRO A 343 -7.59 9.71 0.23
CA PRO A 343 -8.94 9.75 -0.30
C PRO A 343 -8.99 10.55 -1.59
N ASP A 344 -9.89 10.16 -2.50
CA ASP A 344 -10.22 11.05 -3.61
C ASP A 344 -10.92 12.30 -3.07
N SER A 345 -10.75 13.41 -3.78
CA SER A 345 -11.57 14.62 -3.65
C SER A 345 -13.07 14.36 -3.83
N ASP A 346 -13.42 13.22 -4.45
CA ASP A 346 -14.78 12.76 -4.65
C ASP A 346 -15.25 11.83 -3.49
N PRO A 347 -16.16 12.30 -2.61
CA PRO A 347 -16.70 11.51 -1.52
C PRO A 347 -17.49 10.28 -2.00
N ASP A 348 -17.97 10.27 -3.24
CA ASP A 348 -18.75 9.14 -3.79
C ASP A 348 -17.86 8.00 -4.29
N PHE A 349 -16.55 8.24 -4.45
CA PHE A 349 -15.61 7.28 -5.07
C PHE A 349 -14.64 6.59 -4.08
N SER A 350 -14.46 7.12 -2.87
CA SER A 350 -13.43 6.69 -1.91
C SER A 350 -13.94 5.72 -0.82
N SER A 351 -14.55 4.59 -1.21
CA SER A 351 -14.79 3.51 -0.25
C SER A 351 -13.47 2.80 0.12
N ASP A 352 -13.26 2.44 1.39
CA ASP A 352 -12.06 1.69 1.81
C ASP A 352 -11.85 0.40 0.99
N GLU A 353 -12.91 -0.15 0.38
CA GLU A 353 -12.83 -1.28 -0.55
C GLU A 353 -11.99 -0.97 -1.79
N VAL A 354 -12.15 0.20 -2.42
CA VAL A 354 -11.31 0.64 -3.55
C VAL A 354 -9.86 0.65 -3.11
N ILE A 355 -9.60 1.16 -1.91
CA ILE A 355 -8.27 1.25 -1.37
C ILE A 355 -7.69 -0.16 -1.16
N ILE A 356 -8.38 -1.07 -0.48
CA ILE A 356 -7.89 -2.45 -0.28
C ILE A 356 -7.73 -3.23 -1.60
N ARG A 357 -8.57 -2.99 -2.60
CA ARG A 357 -8.38 -3.56 -3.95
C ARG A 357 -7.11 -3.00 -4.58
N ALA A 358 -6.87 -1.70 -4.50
CA ALA A 358 -5.63 -1.08 -4.95
C ALA A 358 -4.41 -1.65 -4.22
N LEU A 359 -4.50 -1.81 -2.89
CA LEU A 359 -3.48 -2.50 -2.10
C LEU A 359 -3.24 -3.91 -2.61
N THR A 360 -4.29 -4.67 -2.92
CA THR A 360 -4.17 -6.04 -3.44
C THR A 360 -3.43 -6.08 -4.78
N TYR A 361 -3.64 -5.09 -5.65
CA TYR A 361 -2.90 -4.98 -6.91
C TYR A 361 -1.42 -4.70 -6.68
N VAL A 362 -1.10 -3.65 -5.91
CA VAL A 362 0.29 -3.31 -5.56
C VAL A 362 0.96 -4.51 -4.91
N TRP A 363 0.28 -5.14 -3.96
CA TRP A 363 0.74 -6.29 -3.21
C TRP A 363 1.11 -7.49 -4.08
N ARG A 364 0.23 -7.86 -5.02
CA ARG A 364 0.49 -8.98 -5.96
C ARG A 364 1.73 -8.76 -6.81
N SER A 365 2.09 -7.52 -7.02
CA SER A 365 3.24 -7.15 -7.84
C SER A 365 4.52 -7.05 -7.02
N LEU A 366 4.45 -6.75 -5.71
CA LEU A 366 5.64 -6.76 -4.86
C LEU A 366 6.18 -8.20 -4.72
N SER A 367 7.48 -8.37 -4.96
CA SER A 367 8.16 -9.66 -4.86
C SER A 367 8.46 -10.01 -3.40
N LEU A 368 7.41 -10.34 -2.64
CA LEU A 368 7.51 -10.62 -1.22
C LEU A 368 7.64 -12.13 -0.98
N GLY A 369 8.80 -12.57 -0.52
CA GLY A 369 8.99 -13.97 -0.10
C GLY A 369 8.26 -14.29 1.21
N SER A 370 8.17 -13.30 2.11
CA SER A 370 7.47 -13.41 3.38
C SER A 370 7.17 -12.03 3.97
N VAL A 371 6.02 -11.90 4.63
CA VAL A 371 5.69 -10.73 5.44
C VAL A 371 5.95 -11.09 6.89
N HIS A 372 6.85 -10.37 7.55
CA HIS A 372 7.06 -10.57 8.97
C HIS A 372 5.90 -9.99 9.77
N SER A 373 5.59 -8.71 9.57
CA SER A 373 4.54 -8.00 10.29
C SER A 373 3.58 -7.34 9.31
N LEU A 374 2.29 -7.39 9.62
CA LEU A 374 1.21 -6.61 9.03
C LEU A 374 0.62 -5.79 10.16
N VAL A 375 0.78 -4.47 10.09
CA VAL A 375 0.17 -3.55 11.04
C VAL A 375 -1.07 -2.94 10.39
N LEU A 376 -2.21 -2.87 11.08
CA LEU A 376 -3.49 -2.32 10.65
C LEU A 376 -3.86 -1.19 11.62
N HIS A 377 -3.71 0.07 11.21
CA HIS A 377 -4.11 1.22 12.03
C HIS A 377 -5.43 1.78 11.53
N ASP A 378 -6.47 1.94 12.35
CA ASP A 378 -7.69 2.70 12.02
C ASP A 378 -8.39 2.30 10.69
N LEU A 379 -8.54 0.99 10.46
CA LEU A 379 -9.28 0.44 9.30
C LEU A 379 -10.59 -0.20 9.76
N ASP A 380 -11.73 0.32 9.30
CA ASP A 380 -13.06 -0.10 9.78
C ASP A 380 -13.96 -0.59 8.64
N THR A 381 -14.11 0.20 7.57
CA THR A 381 -15.15 0.03 6.53
C THR A 381 -14.69 -0.78 5.32
N VAL A 382 -14.01 -1.91 5.53
CA VAL A 382 -13.57 -2.81 4.46
C VAL A 382 -14.37 -4.11 4.44
N THR A 383 -14.91 -4.45 3.27
CA THR A 383 -15.69 -5.67 3.08
C THR A 383 -14.86 -6.94 3.30
N GLN A 384 -15.50 -7.97 3.87
CA GLN A 384 -14.90 -9.30 4.03
C GLN A 384 -14.39 -9.88 2.70
N LYS A 385 -15.08 -9.59 1.59
CA LYS A 385 -14.70 -10.06 0.24
C LYS A 385 -13.37 -9.44 -0.19
N ALA A 386 -13.19 -8.13 0.02
CA ALA A 386 -11.94 -7.43 -0.28
C ALA A 386 -10.79 -7.98 0.57
N TRP A 387 -10.98 -8.14 1.88
CA TRP A 387 -9.99 -8.77 2.76
C TRP A 387 -9.65 -10.19 2.37
N THR A 388 -10.65 -10.99 1.96
CA THR A 388 -10.42 -12.35 1.47
C THR A 388 -9.54 -12.35 0.21
N GLN A 389 -9.75 -11.41 -0.71
CA GLN A 389 -8.91 -11.28 -1.91
C GLN A 389 -7.48 -10.88 -1.56
N PHE A 390 -7.31 -9.94 -0.62
CA PHE A 390 -6.00 -9.52 -0.11
C PHE A 390 -5.26 -10.65 0.60
N LEU A 391 -5.92 -11.36 1.52
CA LEU A 391 -5.33 -12.47 2.28
C LEU A 391 -4.90 -13.64 1.40
N LYS A 392 -5.63 -13.91 0.30
CA LYS A 392 -5.24 -14.92 -0.70
C LYS A 392 -3.93 -14.59 -1.39
N THR A 393 -3.54 -13.32 -1.42
CA THR A 393 -2.30 -12.87 -2.06
C THR A 393 -1.14 -12.79 -1.10
N LEU A 394 -1.39 -12.96 0.20
CA LEU A 394 -0.37 -12.81 1.22
C LEU A 394 0.45 -14.12 1.33
N PRO A 395 1.77 -14.10 1.05
CA PRO A 395 2.59 -15.32 0.95
C PRO A 395 2.76 -16.01 2.31
N SER A 396 3.08 -15.22 3.34
CA SER A 396 3.05 -15.62 4.74
C SER A 396 3.04 -14.38 5.59
N LEU A 397 2.32 -14.39 6.71
CA LEU A 397 2.36 -13.34 7.73
C LEU A 397 2.67 -14.00 9.08
N ARG A 398 3.54 -13.38 9.88
CA ARG A 398 3.92 -13.88 11.20
C ARG A 398 3.31 -13.06 12.34
N VAL A 399 3.31 -11.74 12.22
CA VAL A 399 2.88 -10.81 13.27
C VAL A 399 1.75 -9.94 12.74
N LEU A 400 0.58 -10.00 13.35
CA LEU A 400 -0.52 -9.08 13.08
C LEU A 400 -0.58 -8.06 14.21
N ASP A 401 -0.54 -6.78 13.89
CA ASP A 401 -0.67 -5.70 14.86
C ASP A 401 -1.87 -4.84 14.44
N ILE A 402 -2.82 -4.62 15.33
CA ILE A 402 -4.06 -3.88 15.06
C ILE A 402 -4.14 -2.77 16.07
N THR A 403 -4.33 -1.55 15.58
CA THR A 403 -4.54 -0.39 16.45
C THR A 403 -5.72 0.45 16.02
N GLY A 404 -6.43 1.04 16.98
CA GLY A 404 -7.53 1.96 16.67
C GLY A 404 -8.82 1.24 16.32
N HIS A 405 -9.39 1.43 15.13
CA HIS A 405 -10.62 0.70 14.75
C HIS A 405 -10.41 -0.81 14.62
N ALA A 406 -11.47 -1.56 14.91
CA ALA A 406 -11.47 -3.01 14.78
C ALA A 406 -11.74 -3.41 13.32
N PRO A 407 -10.78 -4.04 12.60
CA PRO A 407 -10.97 -4.45 11.21
C PRO A 407 -11.80 -5.76 11.17
N SER A 408 -13.07 -5.69 11.55
CA SER A 408 -13.99 -6.81 11.68
C SER A 408 -14.04 -7.68 10.41
N GLY A 409 -14.12 -7.06 9.23
CA GLY A 409 -14.09 -7.76 7.94
C GLY A 409 -12.82 -8.59 7.71
N PHE A 410 -11.68 -8.17 8.25
CA PHE A 410 -10.41 -8.89 8.15
C PHE A 410 -10.43 -10.18 8.99
N ILE A 411 -10.90 -10.08 10.23
CA ILE A 411 -11.02 -11.23 11.13
C ILE A 411 -12.05 -12.23 10.60
N TRP A 412 -13.18 -11.75 10.07
CA TRP A 412 -14.15 -12.60 9.40
C TRP A 412 -13.58 -13.37 8.21
N ALA A 413 -12.74 -12.72 7.41
CA ALA A 413 -12.07 -13.38 6.28
C ALA A 413 -11.11 -14.50 6.75
N LEU A 414 -10.44 -14.32 7.90
CA LEU A 414 -9.62 -15.36 8.52
C LEU A 414 -10.48 -16.51 9.08
N LEU A 415 -11.57 -16.20 9.80
CA LEU A 415 -12.48 -17.19 10.38
C LEU A 415 -13.08 -18.09 9.29
N LEU A 416 -13.67 -17.50 8.26
CA LEU A 416 -14.34 -18.25 7.19
C LEU A 416 -13.36 -19.09 6.37
N ASN A 417 -12.12 -18.65 6.26
CA ASN A 417 -11.07 -19.48 5.69
C ASN A 417 -10.75 -20.70 6.55
N ALA A 418 -10.64 -20.53 7.88
CA ALA A 418 -10.41 -21.64 8.79
C ALA A 418 -11.55 -22.66 8.71
N VAL A 419 -12.81 -22.20 8.71
CA VAL A 419 -14.00 -23.06 8.53
C VAL A 419 -13.96 -23.80 7.19
N ALA A 420 -13.65 -23.09 6.09
CA ALA A 420 -13.54 -23.71 4.77
C ALA A 420 -12.43 -24.77 4.70
N CYS A 421 -11.34 -24.60 5.46
CA CYS A 421 -10.29 -25.61 5.61
C CYS A 421 -10.82 -26.86 6.33
N ILE A 422 -11.50 -26.71 7.47
CA ILE A 422 -12.08 -27.84 8.23
C ILE A 422 -13.04 -28.65 7.35
N GLN A 423 -14.04 -27.98 6.77
CA GLN A 423 -15.04 -28.64 5.94
C GLN A 423 -14.41 -29.37 4.74
N ARG A 424 -13.32 -28.82 4.19
CA ARG A 424 -12.62 -29.47 3.08
C ARG A 424 -11.87 -30.71 3.55
N GLU A 425 -11.18 -30.65 4.68
CA GLU A 425 -10.47 -31.79 5.25
C GLU A 425 -11.42 -32.94 5.61
N GLU A 426 -12.59 -32.60 6.13
CA GLU A 426 -13.67 -33.57 6.40
C GLU A 426 -14.17 -34.23 5.11
N ARG A 427 -14.49 -33.44 4.07
CA ARG A 427 -14.87 -33.99 2.75
C ARG A 427 -13.74 -34.86 2.15
N GLU A 428 -12.48 -34.50 2.37
CA GLU A 428 -11.35 -35.32 1.93
C GLU A 428 -11.23 -36.62 2.74
N ARG A 429 -11.47 -36.57 4.05
CA ARG A 429 -11.54 -37.75 4.93
C ARG A 429 -12.62 -38.71 4.45
N GLU A 430 -13.84 -38.22 4.21
CA GLU A 430 -14.92 -39.05 3.66
C GLU A 430 -14.56 -39.67 2.31
N ARG A 431 -13.93 -38.89 1.41
CA ARG A 431 -13.49 -39.40 0.11
C ARG A 431 -12.41 -40.47 0.27
N ARG A 432 -11.51 -40.32 1.25
CA ARG A 432 -10.48 -41.30 1.57
C ARG A 432 -11.10 -42.58 2.12
N GLU A 433 -12.00 -42.49 3.08
CA GLU A 433 -12.72 -43.64 3.62
C GLU A 433 -13.54 -44.36 2.54
N LYS A 434 -14.20 -43.61 1.64
CA LYS A 434 -14.91 -44.20 0.48
C LYS A 434 -13.95 -44.94 -0.45
N ARG A 435 -12.75 -44.41 -0.70
CA ARG A 435 -11.70 -45.07 -1.50
C ARG A 435 -11.14 -46.30 -0.81
N GLU A 436 -10.88 -46.24 0.48
CA GLU A 436 -10.37 -47.36 1.29
C GLU A 436 -11.41 -48.48 1.38
N LYS A 437 -12.67 -48.16 1.67
CA LYS A 437 -13.79 -49.13 1.63
C LYS A 437 -13.92 -49.76 0.25
N LYS A 438 -13.80 -48.97 -0.83
CA LYS A 438 -13.82 -49.50 -2.20
C LYS A 438 -12.61 -50.41 -2.49
N ALA A 439 -11.42 -50.05 -2.04
CA ALA A 439 -10.22 -50.85 -2.21
C ALA A 439 -10.29 -52.17 -1.42
N LEU A 440 -10.75 -52.12 -0.16
CA LEU A 440 -11.00 -53.30 0.65
C LEU A 440 -12.05 -54.20 0.00
N LYS A 441 -13.13 -53.63 -0.54
CA LYS A 441 -14.14 -54.39 -1.28
C LYS A 441 -13.55 -55.06 -2.52
N ILE A 442 -12.77 -54.34 -3.33
CA ILE A 442 -12.09 -54.92 -4.50
C ILE A 442 -11.16 -56.06 -4.09
N PHE A 443 -10.43 -55.90 -2.98
CA PHE A 443 -9.54 -56.94 -2.46
C PHE A 443 -10.32 -58.17 -1.98
N GLN A 444 -11.43 -57.97 -1.28
CA GLN A 444 -12.32 -59.05 -0.85
C GLN A 444 -12.97 -59.77 -2.03
N ASP A 445 -13.48 -59.03 -3.02
CA ASP A 445 -14.08 -59.58 -4.24
C ASP A 445 -13.04 -60.38 -5.05
N ALA A 446 -11.80 -59.88 -5.16
CA ALA A 446 -10.71 -60.59 -5.82
C ALA A 446 -10.31 -61.87 -5.07
N ALA A 447 -10.25 -61.83 -3.73
CA ALA A 447 -9.98 -63.01 -2.91
C ALA A 447 -11.09 -64.06 -3.04
N ALA A 448 -12.36 -63.63 -3.05
CA ALA A 448 -13.50 -64.52 -3.25
C ALA A 448 -13.52 -65.17 -4.64
N ALA A 449 -13.13 -64.43 -5.68
CA ALA A 449 -13.01 -64.95 -7.04
C ALA A 449 -11.86 -65.95 -7.19
N ALA A 450 -10.72 -65.72 -6.52
CA ALA A 450 -9.58 -66.63 -6.54
C ALA A 450 -9.90 -68.00 -5.91
N GLY A 451 -10.80 -68.05 -4.92
CA GLY A 451 -11.26 -69.30 -4.29
C GLY A 451 -12.16 -70.19 -5.15
N ARG A 452 -12.58 -69.76 -6.35
CA ARG A 452 -13.49 -70.51 -7.24
C ARG A 452 -12.85 -71.01 -8.54
N ARG A 453 -11.54 -71.25 -8.59
CA ARG A 453 -10.96 -71.92 -9.77
C ARG A 453 -11.11 -73.44 -9.67
N PRO A 454 -11.86 -74.09 -10.57
CA PRO A 454 -11.84 -75.54 -10.71
C PRO A 454 -10.49 -75.99 -11.27
N ASN A 455 -10.02 -77.14 -10.79
CA ASN A 455 -8.77 -77.78 -11.14
C ASN A 455 -8.60 -77.92 -12.67
N SER A 456 -7.84 -77.02 -13.30
CA SER A 456 -7.24 -77.25 -14.61
C SER A 456 -5.74 -76.93 -14.55
N PRO A 457 -4.86 -77.88 -14.93
CA PRO A 457 -3.42 -77.73 -14.84
C PRO A 457 -2.89 -77.15 -16.14
N GLU A 458 -2.69 -75.84 -16.27
CA GLU A 458 -1.90 -75.32 -17.39
C GLU A 458 -1.25 -73.95 -17.13
N SER A 459 0.08 -73.99 -17.05
CA SER A 459 1.08 -72.93 -17.27
C SER A 459 1.13 -71.67 -16.36
N PRO A 460 2.35 -71.18 -16.02
CA PRO A 460 2.56 -70.10 -15.06
C PRO A 460 2.33 -68.72 -15.69
N PRO A 461 1.39 -67.89 -15.20
CA PRO A 461 1.25 -66.53 -15.68
C PRO A 461 2.14 -65.58 -14.88
N HIS A 462 2.84 -64.70 -15.61
CA HIS A 462 3.58 -63.57 -15.09
C HIS A 462 2.73 -62.77 -14.08
N SER A 463 3.28 -62.55 -12.89
CA SER A 463 2.71 -61.71 -11.85
C SER A 463 2.38 -60.31 -12.42
N PRO A 464 1.11 -59.88 -12.44
CA PRO A 464 0.76 -58.54 -12.87
C PRO A 464 1.37 -57.57 -11.87
N LEU A 465 2.32 -56.75 -12.33
CA LEU A 465 2.88 -55.66 -11.53
C LEU A 465 1.71 -54.82 -10.98
N PRO A 466 1.73 -54.48 -9.68
CA PRO A 466 0.67 -53.65 -9.10
C PRO A 466 0.57 -52.37 -9.94
N PRO A 467 -0.65 -51.91 -10.28
CA PRO A 467 -0.82 -50.71 -11.06
C PRO A 467 -0.15 -49.56 -10.32
N THR A 468 1.03 -49.15 -10.81
CA THR A 468 1.69 -47.92 -10.40
C THR A 468 0.73 -46.80 -10.71
N SER A 469 -0.08 -46.40 -9.72
CA SER A 469 -1.06 -45.34 -9.85
C SER A 469 -0.28 -44.04 -10.12
N PRO A 470 -0.25 -43.51 -11.36
CA PRO A 470 0.78 -42.56 -11.74
C PRO A 470 0.57 -41.13 -11.22
N LEU A 471 -0.44 -40.89 -10.39
CA LEU A 471 -0.89 -39.53 -10.07
C LEU A 471 -1.35 -39.45 -8.62
N SER A 472 -0.41 -39.47 -7.67
CA SER A 472 -0.65 -38.82 -6.39
C SER A 472 -0.96 -37.36 -6.71
N PRO A 473 -2.19 -36.86 -6.43
CA PRO A 473 -2.53 -35.49 -6.75
C PRO A 473 -1.56 -34.59 -5.98
N THR A 474 -0.75 -33.83 -6.71
CA THR A 474 0.10 -32.79 -6.12
C THR A 474 -0.78 -31.95 -5.21
N PRO A 475 -0.45 -31.79 -3.92
CA PRO A 475 -1.30 -31.10 -2.97
C PRO A 475 -1.54 -29.68 -3.48
N SER A 476 -2.76 -29.42 -3.91
CA SER A 476 -3.15 -28.15 -4.53
C SER A 476 -2.90 -27.02 -3.54
N SER A 477 -2.18 -25.98 -3.97
CA SER A 477 -1.87 -24.78 -3.17
C SER A 477 -3.11 -24.12 -2.55
N SER A 478 -4.29 -24.39 -3.10
CA SER A 478 -5.60 -23.96 -2.62
C SER A 478 -5.99 -24.47 -1.22
N ARG A 479 -5.25 -25.43 -0.62
CA ARG A 479 -5.59 -26.12 0.65
C ARG A 479 -5.17 -25.41 1.92
N ARG A 480 -4.52 -24.25 1.84
CA ARG A 480 -3.86 -23.65 3.00
C ARG A 480 -4.75 -22.64 3.70
N LEU A 481 -4.70 -22.68 5.03
CA LEU A 481 -5.15 -21.57 5.88
C LEU A 481 -4.56 -20.26 5.34
N PHE A 482 -5.34 -19.20 5.35
CA PHE A 482 -4.83 -17.86 5.19
C PHE A 482 -3.87 -17.61 6.35
N VAL A 483 -2.67 -17.16 6.01
CA VAL A 483 -1.63 -16.86 6.99
C VAL A 483 -1.31 -18.07 7.91
N PRO A 484 -0.82 -19.19 7.36
CA PRO A 484 -0.57 -20.40 8.17
C PRO A 484 0.56 -20.20 9.19
N ARG A 485 1.37 -19.14 9.04
CA ARG A 485 2.50 -18.79 9.90
C ARG A 485 2.21 -17.70 10.93
N LEU A 486 0.95 -17.27 11.07
CA LEU A 486 0.58 -16.28 12.09
C LEU A 486 0.96 -16.81 13.47
N ALA A 487 1.87 -16.11 14.13
CA ALA A 487 2.46 -16.47 15.40
C ALA A 487 2.10 -15.46 16.48
N ASP A 488 1.94 -14.18 16.15
CA ASP A 488 1.69 -13.14 17.15
C ASP A 488 0.56 -12.21 16.72
N ILE A 489 -0.29 -11.83 17.67
CA ILE A 489 -1.34 -10.83 17.49
C ILE A 489 -1.19 -9.75 18.56
N TYR A 490 -1.11 -8.49 18.13
CA TYR A 490 -1.04 -7.34 19.00
C TYR A 490 -2.27 -6.47 18.77
N LEU A 491 -3.00 -6.17 19.84
CA LEU A 491 -4.16 -5.27 19.83
C LEU A 491 -3.85 -4.07 20.72
N HIS A 492 -3.90 -2.86 20.15
CA HIS A 492 -3.54 -1.62 20.83
C HIS A 492 -4.60 -0.54 20.64
N GLY A 493 -5.26 -0.10 21.71
CA GLY A 493 -6.23 0.99 21.58
C GLY A 493 -7.50 0.61 20.81
N VAL A 494 -7.80 -0.69 20.68
CA VAL A 494 -8.94 -1.18 19.89
C VAL A 494 -10.23 -1.14 20.67
N ASP A 495 -11.32 -0.64 20.08
CA ASP A 495 -12.67 -0.84 20.62
C ASP A 495 -13.11 -2.28 20.36
N CYS A 496 -13.04 -3.12 21.39
CA CYS A 496 -13.37 -4.54 21.27
C CYS A 496 -14.88 -4.82 21.34
N THR A 497 -15.68 -3.79 21.67
CA THR A 497 -17.15 -3.88 21.65
C THR A 497 -17.72 -3.63 20.27
N SER A 498 -16.92 -3.09 19.34
CA SER A 498 -17.44 -2.72 18.03
C SER A 498 -17.85 -3.94 17.21
N GLY A 499 -18.98 -3.81 16.53
CA GLY A 499 -19.44 -4.75 15.50
C GLY A 499 -18.79 -4.46 14.16
N GLY A 500 -19.12 -5.25 13.16
CA GLY A 500 -18.71 -4.97 11.78
C GLY A 500 -19.84 -4.41 10.94
N TYR A 501 -19.53 -3.54 9.97
CA TYR A 501 -20.46 -3.23 8.90
C TYR A 501 -20.58 -4.45 7.97
N MET A 502 -21.81 -4.86 7.66
CA MET A 502 -22.05 -5.93 6.72
C MET A 502 -22.06 -5.42 5.29
N VAL A 503 -21.60 -6.29 4.40
CA VAL A 503 -21.92 -6.21 2.97
C VAL A 503 -22.57 -7.52 2.61
N ALA A 504 -23.90 -7.52 2.44
CA ALA A 504 -24.58 -8.72 1.98
C ALA A 504 -24.04 -9.11 0.57
N PRO A 505 -23.95 -10.41 0.24
CA PRO A 505 -23.42 -10.86 -1.05
C PRO A 505 -24.14 -10.29 -2.26
N ASP A 506 -25.43 -9.96 -2.07
CA ASP A 506 -26.37 -9.52 -3.10
C ASP A 506 -26.85 -8.08 -2.88
N ALA A 507 -26.42 -7.41 -1.79
CA ALA A 507 -26.72 -6.01 -1.60
C ALA A 507 -26.00 -5.18 -2.66
N HIS A 508 -26.67 -4.14 -3.18
CA HIS A 508 -25.97 -3.06 -3.85
C HIS A 508 -24.82 -2.62 -2.93
N VAL A 509 -23.60 -2.75 -3.43
CA VAL A 509 -22.34 -2.62 -2.70
C VAL A 509 -22.42 -1.49 -1.66
N ASN A 510 -22.14 -1.79 -0.38
CA ASN A 510 -22.18 -0.86 0.75
C ASN A 510 -23.59 -0.42 1.24
N SER A 511 -24.41 -1.39 1.65
CA SER A 511 -25.49 -1.08 2.60
C SER A 511 -24.83 -0.69 3.93
N GLU A 512 -24.63 0.61 4.21
CA GLU A 512 -24.22 1.12 5.53
C GLU A 512 -25.23 0.75 6.64
N TRP A 513 -26.35 0.13 6.25
CA TRP A 513 -27.51 -0.19 7.06
C TRP A 513 -27.53 -1.61 7.59
N ASP A 514 -26.70 -2.52 7.08
CA ASP A 514 -26.61 -3.89 7.58
C ASP A 514 -25.42 -4.00 8.56
N LEU A 515 -25.68 -4.49 9.77
CA LEU A 515 -24.75 -4.48 10.89
C LEU A 515 -24.57 -5.91 11.46
N ASP A 516 -23.34 -6.30 11.76
CA ASP A 516 -23.01 -7.59 12.39
C ASP A 516 -22.76 -7.42 13.90
N ASP A 517 -23.72 -7.92 14.69
CA ASP A 517 -23.75 -7.81 16.16
C ASP A 517 -22.70 -8.68 16.85
N SER A 518 -21.90 -9.41 16.07
CA SER A 518 -20.76 -10.19 16.56
C SER A 518 -19.63 -9.25 16.98
N ARG A 519 -19.29 -9.23 18.28
CA ARG A 519 -18.17 -8.43 18.80
C ARG A 519 -16.84 -8.90 18.19
N PHE A 520 -15.97 -7.94 17.87
CA PHE A 520 -14.66 -8.21 17.27
C PHE A 520 -13.86 -9.33 17.97
N LEU A 521 -13.77 -9.31 19.31
CA LEU A 521 -13.00 -10.32 20.05
C LEU A 521 -13.62 -11.71 20.03
N ASP A 522 -14.94 -11.82 19.93
CA ASP A 522 -15.63 -13.11 19.87
C ASP A 522 -15.38 -13.76 18.50
N VAL A 523 -15.43 -12.97 17.42
CA VAL A 523 -15.06 -13.43 16.07
C VAL A 523 -13.60 -13.86 16.02
N LEU A 524 -12.70 -13.11 16.68
CA LEU A 524 -11.27 -13.46 16.78
C LEU A 524 -11.06 -14.76 17.57
N LEU A 525 -11.76 -14.94 18.69
CA LEU A 525 -11.69 -16.18 19.47
C LEU A 525 -12.15 -17.39 18.65
N ALA A 526 -13.30 -17.28 18.00
CA ALA A 526 -13.82 -18.31 17.10
C ALA A 526 -12.83 -18.61 15.96
N CYS A 527 -12.18 -17.58 15.40
CA CYS A 527 -11.15 -17.76 14.37
C CYS A 527 -9.98 -18.61 14.87
N LEU A 528 -9.49 -18.36 16.10
CA LEU A 528 -8.38 -19.13 16.67
C LEU A 528 -8.79 -20.56 17.02
N GLN A 529 -10.02 -20.76 17.51
CA GLN A 529 -10.62 -22.07 17.73
C GLN A 529 -10.66 -22.90 16.44
N MET A 530 -11.28 -22.37 15.39
CA MET A 530 -11.40 -23.04 14.09
C MET A 530 -10.02 -23.32 13.47
N ARG A 531 -9.09 -22.38 13.61
CA ARG A 531 -7.70 -22.59 13.16
C ARG A 531 -7.04 -23.76 13.88
N SER A 532 -7.22 -23.89 15.19
CA SER A 532 -6.69 -25.01 15.99
C SER A 532 -7.34 -26.35 15.63
N GLN A 533 -8.63 -26.35 15.28
CA GLN A 533 -9.33 -27.55 14.82
C GLN A 533 -8.84 -27.98 13.43
N ALA A 534 -8.75 -27.06 12.47
CA ALA A 534 -8.20 -27.31 11.13
C ALA A 534 -6.78 -27.90 11.20
N ALA A 535 -5.95 -27.31 12.06
CA ALA A 535 -4.61 -27.80 12.35
C ALA A 535 -4.58 -29.26 12.81
N SER A 536 -5.49 -29.62 13.73
CA SER A 536 -5.56 -30.95 14.32
C SER A 536 -6.07 -31.99 13.31
N ALA A 537 -7.06 -31.61 12.50
CA ALA A 537 -7.58 -32.45 11.43
C ALA A 537 -6.54 -32.71 10.31
N ALA A 538 -5.71 -31.71 9.98
CA ALA A 538 -4.59 -31.87 9.08
C ALA A 538 -3.54 -32.86 9.61
N ALA A 539 -3.20 -32.74 10.90
CA ALA A 539 -2.21 -33.59 11.55
C ALA A 539 -2.64 -35.07 11.60
N ALA A 540 -3.92 -35.34 11.89
CA ALA A 540 -4.47 -36.71 11.94
C ALA A 540 -4.36 -37.45 10.59
N ASN A 541 -4.31 -36.73 9.47
CA ASN A 541 -4.23 -37.31 8.13
C ASN A 541 -2.81 -37.62 7.64
N SER A 542 -1.77 -37.12 8.34
CA SER A 542 -0.37 -37.29 7.98
C SER A 542 0.16 -38.62 8.54
N MET A 543 -0.01 -39.72 7.79
CA MET A 543 0.46 -41.06 8.19
C MET A 543 1.99 -41.24 8.17
N SER A 544 2.77 -40.29 7.64
CA SER A 544 4.22 -40.35 7.77
C SER A 544 4.59 -39.92 9.18
N GLY A 545 5.10 -40.83 10.01
CA GLY A 545 5.53 -40.63 11.41
C GLY A 545 6.66 -39.62 11.63
N MET A 546 6.75 -38.60 10.78
CA MET A 546 7.54 -37.41 11.03
C MET A 546 6.83 -36.58 12.11
N PRO A 547 7.54 -36.20 13.19
CA PRO A 547 6.99 -35.31 14.20
C PRO A 547 6.59 -34.00 13.54
N MET A 548 5.29 -33.78 13.42
CA MET A 548 4.75 -32.50 12.95
C MET A 548 5.13 -31.40 13.94
N PRO A 549 5.41 -30.18 13.47
CA PRO A 549 5.82 -29.07 14.34
C PRO A 549 4.77 -28.87 15.45
N THR A 550 5.19 -29.18 16.68
CA THR A 550 4.40 -29.04 17.89
C THR A 550 4.11 -27.55 18.14
N SER A 551 2.82 -27.23 18.31
CA SER A 551 2.23 -25.91 18.57
C SER A 551 1.76 -25.11 17.33
N MET A 552 0.57 -25.44 16.85
CA MET A 552 -0.26 -24.54 16.04
C MET A 552 -0.95 -23.44 16.89
N LYS A 553 -0.73 -23.44 18.21
CA LYS A 553 -1.15 -22.33 19.08
C LYS A 553 -0.44 -21.07 18.62
N LEU A 554 -1.14 -19.95 18.75
CA LEU A 554 -0.52 -18.65 18.61
C LEU A 554 0.59 -18.55 19.67
N ARG A 555 1.77 -18.04 19.29
CA ARG A 555 2.88 -17.84 20.21
C ARG A 555 2.52 -16.78 21.24
N SER A 556 2.09 -15.61 20.79
CA SER A 556 1.74 -14.53 21.71
C SER A 556 0.53 -13.70 21.28
N MET A 557 -0.21 -13.20 22.27
CA MET A 557 -1.27 -12.22 22.09
C MET A 557 -1.14 -11.11 23.14
N SER A 558 -1.16 -9.85 22.72
CA SER A 558 -1.22 -8.70 23.62
C SER A 558 -2.50 -7.91 23.38
N ILE A 559 -3.21 -7.54 24.44
CA ILE A 559 -4.39 -6.67 24.40
C ILE A 559 -4.13 -5.48 25.33
N SER A 560 -3.73 -4.34 24.79
CA SER A 560 -3.34 -3.19 25.63
C SER A 560 -4.06 -1.92 25.23
N ASN A 561 -4.50 -1.14 26.23
CA ASN A 561 -5.28 0.07 26.01
C ASN A 561 -6.58 -0.13 25.19
N CYS A 562 -7.04 -1.37 25.00
CA CYS A 562 -8.29 -1.67 24.32
C CYS A 562 -9.50 -1.32 25.19
N ARG A 563 -10.66 -1.07 24.59
CA ARG A 563 -11.90 -0.75 25.31
C ARG A 563 -12.90 -1.89 25.22
N GLY A 564 -13.58 -2.13 26.34
CA GLY A 564 -14.66 -3.11 26.47
C GLY A 564 -14.26 -4.54 26.09
N VAL A 565 -13.12 -4.98 26.64
CA VAL A 565 -12.63 -6.36 26.52
C VAL A 565 -13.42 -7.25 27.48
N PRO A 566 -14.18 -8.25 27.00
CA PRO A 566 -14.90 -9.16 27.90
C PRO A 566 -13.91 -10.04 28.67
N ARG A 567 -14.03 -10.10 30.00
CA ARG A 567 -13.12 -10.86 30.86
C ARG A 567 -13.09 -12.34 30.50
N GLN A 568 -14.25 -12.91 30.21
CA GLN A 568 -14.39 -14.31 29.85
C GLN A 568 -13.65 -14.62 28.54
N THR A 569 -13.87 -13.82 27.49
CA THR A 569 -13.19 -13.97 26.19
C THR A 569 -11.67 -13.86 26.34
N ALA A 570 -11.16 -12.92 27.15
CA ALA A 570 -9.74 -12.78 27.43
C ALA A 570 -9.11 -14.04 28.07
N LEU A 571 -9.83 -14.67 29.01
CA LEU A 571 -9.38 -15.91 29.64
C LEU A 571 -9.37 -17.09 28.67
N LEU A 572 -10.39 -17.22 27.81
CA LEU A 572 -10.49 -18.28 26.81
C LEU A 572 -9.36 -18.25 25.77
N PHE A 573 -8.79 -17.08 25.47
CA PHE A 573 -7.60 -17.02 24.60
C PHE A 573 -6.41 -17.84 25.11
N ARG A 574 -6.29 -18.10 26.42
CA ARG A 574 -5.20 -18.94 26.99
C ARG A 574 -5.23 -20.38 26.48
N GLU A 575 -6.37 -20.86 26.01
CA GLU A 575 -6.47 -22.20 25.45
C GLU A 575 -5.75 -22.28 24.09
N PHE A 576 -5.78 -21.20 23.31
CA PHE A 576 -5.29 -21.13 21.92
C PHE A 576 -3.99 -20.33 21.75
N VAL A 577 -3.58 -19.59 22.78
CA VAL A 577 -2.41 -18.71 22.79
C VAL A 577 -1.47 -19.10 23.93
N SER A 578 -0.19 -19.30 23.62
CA SER A 578 0.82 -19.74 24.60
C SER A 578 1.19 -18.63 25.60
N HIS A 579 1.30 -17.39 25.11
CA HIS A 579 1.59 -16.21 25.94
C HIS A 579 0.53 -15.14 25.70
N SER A 580 -0.38 -14.95 26.65
CA SER A 580 -1.40 -13.90 26.58
C SER A 580 -1.20 -12.85 27.66
N VAL A 581 -1.19 -11.59 27.24
CA VAL A 581 -1.06 -10.42 28.11
C VAL A 581 -2.20 -9.47 27.80
N TRP A 582 -2.86 -8.93 28.83
CA TRP A 582 -3.90 -7.92 28.65
C TRP A 582 -3.92 -6.88 29.76
N ASP A 583 -4.35 -5.66 29.41
CA ASP A 583 -4.55 -4.56 30.34
C ASP A 583 -5.91 -4.67 31.05
N GLN A 584 -5.91 -4.62 32.38
CA GLN A 584 -7.13 -4.66 33.18
C GLN A 584 -8.00 -3.41 33.05
N ARG A 585 -7.42 -2.26 32.69
CA ARG A 585 -8.13 -0.98 32.56
C ARG A 585 -9.21 -0.99 31.49
N GLY A 586 -9.02 -1.83 30.46
CA GLY A 586 -9.91 -1.97 29.32
C GLY A 586 -11.01 -3.02 29.48
N MET A 587 -10.99 -3.79 30.57
CA MET A 587 -11.90 -4.92 30.76
C MET A 587 -13.29 -4.46 31.17
N LEU A 588 -14.32 -5.08 30.59
CA LEU A 588 -15.70 -4.91 31.06
C LEU A 588 -15.84 -5.48 32.46
N LYS A 589 -16.62 -4.79 33.31
CA LYS A 589 -16.99 -5.34 34.61
C LYS A 589 -18.02 -6.45 34.43
N ASP A 590 -18.03 -7.39 35.37
CA ASP A 590 -19.04 -8.43 35.42
C ASP A 590 -20.44 -7.78 35.48
N GLY A 591 -21.30 -8.06 34.49
CA GLY A 591 -22.64 -7.45 34.35
C GLY A 591 -22.75 -6.26 33.39
N GLU A 592 -21.64 -5.63 32.98
CA GLU A 592 -21.65 -4.61 31.90
C GLU A 592 -21.61 -5.24 30.50
N ASP A 593 -21.38 -6.55 30.43
CA ASP A 593 -21.38 -7.30 29.19
C ASP A 593 -22.81 -7.57 28.71
N THR A 594 -23.26 -6.77 27.74
CA THR A 594 -24.57 -6.95 27.09
C THR A 594 -24.58 -8.10 26.09
N GLY A 595 -23.42 -8.66 25.72
CA GLY A 595 -23.28 -9.64 24.64
C GLY A 595 -23.53 -9.07 23.24
N LEU A 596 -23.83 -7.78 23.12
CA LEU A 596 -24.16 -7.12 21.86
C LEU A 596 -23.04 -6.20 21.41
N ALA A 597 -22.79 -6.16 20.10
CA ALA A 597 -21.85 -5.20 19.55
C ALA A 597 -22.38 -3.76 19.57
N ARG A 598 -21.45 -2.80 19.59
CA ARG A 598 -21.71 -1.37 19.51
C ARG A 598 -21.29 -0.86 18.13
N TYR A 599 -21.97 0.17 17.63
CA TYR A 599 -21.67 0.76 16.33
C TYR A 599 -21.41 2.25 16.48
N ARG A 600 -20.44 2.74 15.70
CA ARG A 600 -20.24 4.17 15.57
C ARG A 600 -21.46 4.73 14.81
N LYS A 601 -22.00 5.85 15.27
CA LYS A 601 -22.97 6.63 14.48
C LYS A 601 -22.21 7.19 13.28
N VAL A 602 -22.25 6.50 12.16
CA VAL A 602 -21.71 6.96 10.88
C VAL A 602 -22.90 7.56 10.12
N GLY A 603 -22.82 8.87 9.85
CA GLY A 603 -23.89 9.61 9.17
C GLY A 603 -24.98 10.15 10.10
N VAL A 604 -25.37 11.41 9.87
CA VAL A 604 -26.67 11.91 10.32
C VAL A 604 -27.68 11.29 9.36
N LEU A 605 -28.51 10.36 9.86
CA LEU A 605 -29.69 9.86 9.17
C LEU A 605 -30.46 11.07 8.60
N GLY A 606 -30.29 11.34 7.31
CA GLY A 606 -30.96 12.43 6.63
C GLY A 606 -32.45 12.15 6.64
N ASN A 607 -33.16 12.72 7.63
CA ASN A 607 -34.62 12.88 7.69
C ASN A 607 -35.47 11.79 7.00
N GLY A 608 -35.31 10.49 7.31
CA GLY A 608 -36.32 9.51 6.88
C GLY A 608 -35.94 8.03 6.78
N ARG A 609 -35.91 7.33 7.92
CA ARG A 609 -36.32 5.92 8.10
C ARG A 609 -35.65 4.80 7.27
N ASP A 610 -34.34 4.79 7.11
CA ASP A 610 -33.67 3.50 6.86
C ASP A 610 -33.42 2.82 8.22
N GLU A 611 -34.20 1.75 8.50
CA GLU A 611 -34.02 0.91 9.70
C GLU A 611 -32.70 0.13 9.58
N LEU A 612 -31.80 0.33 10.54
CA LEU A 612 -30.59 -0.48 10.69
C LEU A 612 -30.99 -1.95 10.91
N ARG A 613 -30.45 -2.85 10.09
CA ARG A 613 -30.67 -4.29 10.20
C ARG A 613 -29.50 -4.92 10.95
N HIS A 614 -29.82 -5.64 12.01
CA HIS A 614 -28.84 -6.32 12.85
C HIS A 614 -28.83 -7.82 12.55
N TYR A 615 -27.63 -8.38 12.38
CA TYR A 615 -27.42 -9.80 12.11
C TYR A 615 -26.47 -10.41 13.14
N TYR A 616 -26.78 -11.63 13.61
CA TYR A 616 -25.95 -12.40 14.55
C TYR A 616 -25.12 -13.46 13.82
N ARG A 617 -24.26 -13.04 12.89
CA ARG A 617 -23.58 -13.96 11.95
C ARG A 617 -22.75 -15.03 12.64
N LEU A 618 -22.02 -14.65 13.71
CA LEU A 618 -21.17 -15.61 14.42
C LEU A 618 -22.00 -16.71 15.07
N LYS A 619 -23.12 -16.35 15.69
CA LYS A 619 -24.03 -17.33 16.29
C LYS A 619 -24.55 -18.29 15.23
N THR A 620 -25.09 -17.77 14.12
CA THR A 620 -25.58 -18.62 13.02
C THR A 620 -24.48 -19.53 12.46
N LEU A 621 -23.26 -19.02 12.26
CA LEU A 621 -22.14 -19.82 11.78
C LEU A 621 -21.75 -20.93 12.76
N LEU A 622 -21.73 -20.64 14.06
CA LEU A 622 -21.40 -21.65 15.09
C LEU A 622 -22.52 -22.69 15.19
N ASP A 623 -23.79 -22.27 15.19
CA ASP A 623 -24.95 -23.17 15.19
C ASP A 623 -24.96 -24.11 13.97
N GLU A 624 -24.44 -23.69 12.81
CA GLU A 624 -24.27 -24.52 11.61
C GLU A 624 -23.09 -25.52 11.69
N LEU A 625 -22.11 -25.25 12.56
CA LEU A 625 -20.92 -26.09 12.74
C LEU A 625 -21.07 -27.10 13.87
N ASP A 626 -22.02 -26.88 14.78
CA ASP A 626 -22.44 -27.85 15.79
C ASP A 626 -23.23 -28.99 15.10
N PHE A 627 -22.45 -29.98 14.66
CA PHE A 627 -22.90 -31.30 14.16
C PHE A 627 -23.77 -32.08 15.15
#